data_AF-A0A1B6GYF7-F1
#
_entry.id   AF-A0A1B6GYF7-F1
#
_cell.length_a   1.000
_cell.length_b   1.000
_cell.length_c   1.000
_cell.angle_alpha   90.00
_cell.angle_beta   90.00
_cell.angle_gamma   90.00
#
_symmetry.space_group_name_H-M   'P 1'
#
loop_
_entity.id
_entity.type
_entity.pdbx_description
1 polymer ?
#
loop_
_entity_poly.entity_id
_entity_poly.type
_entity_poly.pdbx_seq_one_letter_code
_entity_poly.pdbx_strand_id
1 'polypeptide(L)'
;DEYTATILDNSRACFRLLMAHPTANGFLAAHGLAGGIPGAYTKFAAMFLERAEHCGRVAMWEYQRPGWTYHAKGLWLTPPGYHRPHFTLIGSSNFGARSVQRDLENQMAIYTNNEHLQDVLLSEQDNLYNLGTPFSLEVATLPERRPALWVLAFMWFFKSYF
;
A
#
# COMPACT_ATOMS: atom_id res chain seq x y z
N ASP A 1 9.72 -11.27 0.92
CA ASP A 1 8.45 -11.98 0.71
C ASP A 1 8.14 -12.03 -0.78
N GLU A 2 7.15 -12.84 -1.17
CA GLU A 2 6.76 -13.10 -2.56
C GLU A 2 6.27 -11.85 -3.29
N TYR A 3 5.54 -10.95 -2.61
CA TYR A 3 5.12 -9.67 -3.18
C TYR A 3 6.31 -8.80 -3.54
N THR A 4 7.26 -8.63 -2.61
CA THR A 4 8.47 -7.84 -2.85
C THR A 4 9.26 -8.40 -4.03
N ALA A 5 9.49 -9.72 -4.06
CA ALA A 5 10.20 -10.36 -5.18
C ALA A 5 9.44 -10.21 -6.51
N THR A 6 8.11 -10.30 -6.47
CA THR A 6 7.27 -10.08 -7.65
C THR A 6 7.39 -8.67 -8.20
N ILE A 7 7.34 -7.66 -7.34
CA ILE A 7 7.39 -6.25 -7.74
C ILE A 7 8.79 -5.86 -8.25
N LEU A 8 9.83 -6.25 -7.51
CA LEU A 8 11.20 -5.81 -7.77
C LEU A 8 11.86 -6.62 -8.88
N ASP A 9 11.73 -7.95 -8.83
CA ASP A 9 12.59 -8.87 -9.58
C ASP A 9 11.83 -9.60 -10.70
N ASN A 10 10.58 -10.01 -10.47
CA ASN A 10 9.85 -10.90 -11.41
C ASN A 10 8.84 -10.17 -12.32
N SER A 11 8.72 -8.85 -12.22
CA SER A 11 7.81 -8.05 -13.03
C SER A 11 8.51 -6.89 -13.72
N ARG A 12 8.07 -6.57 -14.93
CA ARG A 12 8.48 -5.39 -15.69
C ARG A 12 7.47 -4.23 -15.61
N ALA A 13 6.37 -4.42 -14.88
CA ALA A 13 5.34 -3.39 -14.73
C ALA A 13 5.87 -2.18 -13.95
N CYS A 14 5.25 -1.02 -14.18
CA CYS A 14 5.38 0.14 -13.31
C CYS A 14 4.34 0.01 -12.19
N PHE A 15 4.78 0.21 -10.94
CA PHE A 15 3.96 0.06 -9.76
C PHE A 15 3.71 1.42 -9.12
N ARG A 16 2.43 1.73 -8.90
CA ARG A 16 2.00 2.84 -8.05
C ARG A 16 1.33 2.22 -6.82
N LEU A 17 1.90 2.48 -5.65
CA LEU A 17 1.42 1.94 -4.38
C LEU A 17 0.76 3.06 -3.58
N LEU A 18 -0.46 2.83 -3.11
CA LEU A 18 -1.19 3.76 -2.24
C LEU A 18 -1.42 3.09 -0.89
N MET A 19 -0.79 3.65 0.15
CA MET A 19 -0.89 3.17 1.53
C MET A 19 -1.56 4.20 2.44
N ALA A 20 -1.88 3.83 3.68
CA ALA A 20 -2.42 4.79 4.65
C ALA A 20 -1.32 5.77 5.09
N HIS A 21 -1.60 7.08 5.07
CA HIS A 21 -0.83 8.04 5.85
C HIS A 21 -0.91 7.67 7.35
N PRO A 22 0.10 7.95 8.19
CA PRO A 22 0.03 7.68 9.63
C PRO A 22 -1.23 8.23 10.30
N THR A 23 -1.66 9.44 9.91
CA THR A 23 -2.89 10.06 10.43
C THR A 23 -4.18 9.41 9.93
N ALA A 24 -4.11 8.62 8.86
CA ALA A 24 -5.22 7.83 8.32
C ALA A 24 -5.11 6.35 8.72
N ASN A 25 -4.17 6.00 9.61
CA ASN A 25 -4.02 4.65 10.10
C ASN A 25 -4.99 4.39 11.26
N GLY A 26 -5.73 3.28 11.22
CA GLY A 26 -6.69 2.91 12.27
C GLY A 26 -6.08 2.75 13.67
N PHE A 27 -4.77 2.55 13.77
CA PHE A 27 -4.06 2.44 15.04
C PHE A 27 -3.55 3.78 15.59
N LEU A 28 -3.75 4.90 14.90
CA LEU A 28 -3.24 6.21 15.34
C LEU A 28 -3.68 6.58 16.76
N ALA A 29 -4.94 6.30 17.11
CA ALA A 29 -5.51 6.59 18.42
C ALA A 29 -5.47 5.37 19.37
N ALA A 30 -4.84 4.26 18.96
CA ALA A 30 -4.85 3.06 19.76
C ALA A 30 -3.95 3.20 21.00
N HIS A 31 -4.51 2.92 22.18
CA HIS A 31 -3.76 2.95 23.43
C HIS A 31 -2.76 1.78 23.52
N GLY A 32 -1.63 2.02 24.19
CA GLY A 32 -0.61 0.99 24.45
C GLY A 32 0.27 0.68 23.23
N LEU A 33 0.69 -0.58 23.10
CA LEU A 33 1.67 -1.01 22.07
C LEU A 33 1.17 -0.81 20.63
N ALA A 34 -0.15 -0.72 20.43
CA ALA A 34 -0.75 -0.57 19.11
C ALA A 34 -0.51 0.84 18.52
N GLY A 35 -0.37 1.89 19.35
CA GLY A 35 -0.12 3.25 18.88
C GLY A 35 1.24 3.45 18.18
N GLY A 36 2.15 2.48 18.31
CA GLY A 36 3.43 2.47 17.61
C GLY A 36 3.38 1.97 16.17
N ILE A 37 2.33 1.24 15.80
CA ILE A 37 2.18 0.56 14.50
C ILE A 37 2.33 1.51 13.29
N PRO A 38 1.83 2.75 13.29
CA PRO A 38 1.98 3.65 12.14
C PRO A 38 3.44 3.95 11.76
N GLY A 39 4.29 4.34 12.72
CA GLY A 39 5.71 4.63 12.43
C GLY A 39 6.49 3.40 11.99
N ALA A 40 6.03 2.24 12.46
CA ALA A 40 6.48 0.92 12.06
C ALA A 40 6.28 0.67 10.55
N TYR A 41 5.07 0.96 10.03
CA TYR A 41 4.77 0.89 8.61
C TYR A 41 5.57 1.90 7.79
N THR A 42 5.80 3.11 8.29
CA THR A 42 6.67 4.08 7.61
C THR A 42 8.08 3.53 7.41
N LYS A 43 8.65 2.85 8.41
CA LYS A 43 9.96 2.22 8.26
C LYS A 43 9.95 1.10 7.21
N PHE A 44 8.93 0.25 7.18
CA PHE A 44 8.84 -0.80 6.17
C PHE A 44 8.68 -0.24 4.76
N ALA A 45 7.87 0.81 4.60
CA ALA A 45 7.73 1.52 3.34
C ALA A 45 9.07 2.09 2.86
N ALA A 46 9.83 2.72 3.76
CA ALA A 46 11.16 3.26 3.45
C ALA A 46 12.14 2.16 3.03
N MET A 47 12.24 1.07 3.81
CA MET A 47 13.12 -0.06 3.47
C MET A 47 12.76 -0.71 2.13
N PHE A 48 11.48 -0.78 1.80
CA PHE A 48 11.03 -1.27 0.50
C PHE A 48 11.41 -0.29 -0.62
N LEU A 49 11.19 1.01 -0.41
CA LEU A 49 11.49 2.05 -1.39
C LEU A 49 13.00 2.12 -1.69
N GLU A 50 13.87 2.04 -0.67
CA GLU A 50 15.33 1.95 -0.84
C GLU A 50 15.73 0.82 -1.79
N ARG A 51 15.12 -0.37 -1.63
CA ARG A 51 15.38 -1.51 -2.52
C ARG A 51 14.81 -1.28 -3.92
N ALA A 52 13.72 -0.53 -4.02
CA ALA A 52 13.03 -0.25 -5.26
C ALA A 52 13.71 0.86 -6.09
N GLU A 53 14.54 1.72 -5.49
CA GLU A 53 15.27 2.79 -6.21
C GLU A 53 16.07 2.22 -7.40
N HIS A 54 16.67 1.04 -7.23
CA HIS A 54 17.44 0.37 -8.27
C HIS A 54 16.63 0.02 -9.52
N CYS A 55 15.31 -0.19 -9.39
CA CYS A 55 14.48 -0.59 -10.52
C CYS A 55 13.78 0.58 -11.23
N GLY A 56 13.70 1.76 -10.59
CA GLY A 56 13.12 2.98 -11.18
C GLY A 56 11.65 2.88 -11.63
N ARG A 57 10.93 1.83 -11.22
CA ARG A 57 9.57 1.50 -11.67
C ARG A 57 8.52 1.57 -10.57
N VAL A 58 8.89 1.97 -9.36
CA VAL A 58 8.02 1.98 -8.19
C VAL A 58 7.88 3.41 -7.70
N ALA A 59 6.64 3.83 -7.50
CA ALA A 59 6.31 5.09 -6.85
C ALA A 59 5.25 4.84 -5.76
N MET A 60 5.36 5.58 -4.67
CA MET A 60 4.56 5.37 -3.45
C MET A 60 3.82 6.66 -3.06
N TRP A 61 2.60 6.49 -2.57
CA TRP A 61 1.72 7.54 -2.07
C TRP A 61 1.09 7.13 -0.75
N GLU A 62 0.74 8.12 0.06
CA GLU A 62 0.00 7.99 1.31
C GLU A 62 -1.37 8.65 1.16
N TYR A 63 -2.45 7.89 1.31
CA TYR A 63 -3.79 8.44 1.41
C TYR A 63 -3.91 9.28 2.69
N GLN A 64 -4.36 10.52 2.54
CA GLN A 64 -4.59 11.42 3.66
C GLN A 64 -5.88 12.22 3.48
N ARG A 65 -6.82 12.03 4.41
CA ARG A 65 -8.02 12.86 4.52
C ARG A 65 -8.34 13.10 5.99
N PRO A 66 -8.46 14.35 6.45
CA PRO A 66 -8.75 14.66 7.86
C PRO A 66 -10.02 13.95 8.36
N GLY A 67 -9.91 13.25 9.49
CA GLY A 67 -11.03 12.52 10.12
C GLY A 67 -11.34 11.15 9.52
N TRP A 68 -10.57 10.67 8.53
CA TRP A 68 -10.80 9.37 7.88
C TRP A 68 -9.66 8.39 8.15
N THR A 69 -10.01 7.11 8.28
CA THR A 69 -9.05 6.00 8.21
C THR A 69 -9.03 5.39 6.81
N TYR A 70 -7.86 4.99 6.33
CA TYR A 70 -7.70 4.31 5.04
C TYR A 70 -7.75 2.79 5.19
N HIS A 71 -8.65 2.15 4.46
CA HIS A 71 -8.86 0.70 4.55
C HIS A 71 -9.21 0.04 3.21
N ALA A 72 -8.91 0.71 2.08
CA ALA A 72 -9.12 0.15 0.76
C ALA A 72 -8.10 -0.97 0.46
N LYS A 73 -8.53 -2.01 -0.27
CA LYS A 73 -7.67 -3.05 -0.82
C LYS A 73 -8.13 -3.36 -2.23
N GLY A 74 -7.18 -3.36 -3.14
CA GLY A 74 -7.43 -3.68 -4.53
C GLY A 74 -6.22 -3.40 -5.38
N LEU A 75 -6.38 -3.68 -6.67
CA LEU A 75 -5.36 -3.47 -7.69
C LEU A 75 -6.05 -3.09 -8.99
N TRP A 76 -5.54 -2.07 -9.66
CA TRP A 76 -5.88 -1.78 -11.06
C TRP A 76 -4.69 -2.11 -11.93
N LEU A 77 -4.92 -2.81 -13.04
CA LEU A 77 -3.91 -3.13 -14.03
C LEU A 77 -4.32 -2.54 -15.39
N THR A 78 -3.47 -1.64 -15.87
CA THR A 78 -3.56 -1.02 -17.18
C THR A 78 -2.49 -1.63 -18.10
N PRO A 79 -2.86 -2.36 -19.16
CA PRO A 79 -1.90 -2.96 -20.07
C PRO A 79 -1.12 -1.89 -20.87
N PRO A 80 0.09 -2.22 -21.39
CA PRO A 80 0.85 -1.31 -22.25
C PRO A 80 0.04 -0.84 -23.46
N GLY A 81 0.12 0.44 -23.78
CA GLY A 81 -0.60 1.06 -24.90
C GLY A 81 -2.05 1.46 -24.58
N TYR A 82 -2.54 1.17 -23.37
CA TYR A 82 -3.87 1.60 -22.91
C TYR A 82 -3.75 2.65 -21.79
N HIS A 83 -4.82 3.42 -21.62
CA HIS A 83 -4.91 4.45 -20.57
C HIS A 83 -5.90 4.07 -19.46
N ARG A 84 -6.69 3.01 -19.65
CA ARG A 84 -7.76 2.59 -18.73
C ARG A 84 -7.50 1.17 -18.21
N PRO A 85 -7.86 0.87 -16.95
CA PRO A 85 -7.65 -0.45 -16.40
C PRO A 85 -8.52 -1.48 -17.11
N HIS A 86 -7.91 -2.58 -17.54
CA HIS A 86 -8.65 -3.72 -18.13
C HIS A 86 -8.92 -4.79 -17.09
N PHE A 87 -8.12 -4.82 -16.03
CA PHE A 87 -8.23 -5.76 -14.95
C PHE A 87 -8.23 -5.02 -13.62
N THR A 88 -9.21 -5.33 -12.77
CA THR A 88 -9.30 -4.79 -11.41
C THR A 88 -9.54 -5.93 -10.43
N LEU A 89 -8.84 -5.89 -9.30
CA LEU A 89 -9.02 -6.82 -8.19
C LEU A 89 -9.60 -6.02 -7.01
N ILE A 90 -10.70 -6.51 -6.44
CA ILE A 90 -11.32 -5.94 -5.24
C ILE A 90 -11.65 -7.06 -4.26
N GLY A 91 -11.55 -6.81 -2.95
CA GLY A 91 -11.89 -7.82 -1.96
C GLY A 91 -11.43 -7.49 -0.54
N SER A 92 -11.41 -8.52 0.30
CA SER A 92 -11.06 -8.38 1.72
C SER A 92 -9.56 -8.42 1.99
N SER A 93 -8.79 -9.09 1.12
CA SER A 93 -7.36 -9.36 1.38
C SER A 93 -6.53 -8.10 1.49
N ASN A 94 -5.79 -8.01 2.59
CA ASN A 94 -4.63 -7.13 2.64
C ASN A 94 -3.50 -7.78 1.82
N PHE A 95 -2.59 -6.96 1.30
CA PHE A 95 -1.36 -7.45 0.63
C PHE A 95 -0.26 -7.70 1.67
N GLY A 96 -0.56 -8.51 2.69
CA GLY A 96 0.32 -8.84 3.82
C GLY A 96 0.38 -10.35 4.09
N ALA A 97 1.35 -10.80 4.87
CA ALA A 97 1.61 -12.22 5.07
C ALA A 97 0.45 -12.94 5.77
N ARG A 98 -0.22 -12.26 6.71
CA ARG A 98 -1.36 -12.84 7.42
C ARG A 98 -2.54 -13.17 6.50
N SER A 99 -2.93 -12.24 5.63
CA SER A 99 -4.01 -12.46 4.66
C SER A 99 -3.70 -13.61 3.70
N VAL A 100 -2.43 -13.77 3.30
CA VAL A 100 -2.00 -14.86 2.40
C VAL A 100 -2.02 -16.22 3.09
N GLN A 101 -1.61 -16.30 4.35
CA GLN A 101 -1.26 -17.58 4.99
C GLN A 101 -2.26 -18.06 6.03
N ARG A 102 -3.12 -17.19 6.55
CA ARG A 102 -3.88 -17.46 7.78
C ARG A 102 -5.35 -17.08 7.72
N ASP A 103 -5.69 -15.99 7.04
CA ASP A 103 -7.06 -15.51 7.01
C ASP A 103 -7.85 -16.13 5.85
N LEU A 104 -9.16 -16.31 6.02
CA LEU A 104 -10.05 -16.67 4.91
C LEU A 104 -10.41 -15.38 4.17
N GLU A 105 -9.94 -15.27 2.93
CA GLU A 105 -10.12 -14.07 2.12
C GLU A 105 -11.06 -14.33 0.94
N ASN A 106 -11.79 -13.29 0.53
CA ASN A 106 -12.59 -13.31 -0.69
C ASN A 106 -12.19 -12.14 -1.60
N GLN A 107 -11.96 -12.44 -2.87
CA GLN A 107 -11.61 -11.46 -3.88
C GLN A 107 -12.39 -11.69 -5.18
N MET A 108 -12.75 -10.60 -5.83
CA MET A 108 -13.33 -10.57 -7.15
C MET A 108 -12.33 -9.99 -8.13
N ALA A 109 -12.00 -10.77 -9.16
CA ALA A 109 -11.23 -10.33 -10.31
C ALA A 109 -12.20 -9.91 -11.43
N ILE A 110 -12.10 -8.65 -11.85
CA ILE A 110 -12.92 -8.07 -12.90
C ILE A 110 -12.02 -7.84 -14.11
N TYR A 111 -12.29 -8.54 -15.20
CA TYR A 111 -11.72 -8.23 -16.51
C TYR A 111 -12.82 -7.69 -17.42
N THR A 112 -12.57 -6.57 -18.10
CA THR A 112 -13.57 -5.92 -18.93
C THR A 112 -12.95 -5.21 -20.13
N ASN A 113 -13.64 -5.31 -21.27
CA ASN A 113 -13.42 -4.48 -22.47
C ASN A 113 -14.53 -3.43 -22.65
N ASN A 114 -15.47 -3.32 -21.69
CA ASN A 114 -16.52 -2.30 -21.73
C ASN A 114 -15.92 -0.95 -21.35
N GLU A 115 -15.80 -0.06 -22.33
CA GLU A 115 -15.18 1.27 -22.17
C GLU A 115 -15.78 2.09 -21.04
N HIS A 116 -17.11 2.07 -20.87
CA HIS A 116 -17.77 2.82 -19.80
C HIS A 116 -17.38 2.31 -18.41
N LEU A 117 -17.35 0.98 -18.21
CA LEU A 117 -16.90 0.41 -16.93
C LEU A 117 -15.42 0.71 -16.68
N GLN A 118 -14.58 0.69 -17.72
CA GLN A 118 -13.17 1.06 -17.60
C GLN A 118 -12.99 2.52 -17.16
N ASP A 119 -13.82 3.45 -17.67
CA ASP A 119 -13.80 4.87 -17.27
C ASP A 119 -14.22 5.06 -15.81
N VAL A 120 -15.23 4.31 -15.35
CA VAL A 120 -15.66 4.34 -13.94
C VAL A 120 -14.55 3.83 -13.02
N LEU A 121 -13.90 2.72 -13.38
CA LEU A 121 -12.78 2.14 -12.61
C LEU A 121 -11.56 3.07 -12.58
N LEU A 122 -11.25 3.73 -13.70
CA LEU A 122 -10.20 4.75 -13.75
C LEU A 122 -10.53 5.93 -12.85
N SER A 123 -11.78 6.40 -12.88
CA SER A 123 -12.24 7.52 -12.05
C SER A 123 -12.14 7.19 -10.55
N GLU A 124 -12.46 5.95 -10.15
CA GLU A 124 -12.26 5.48 -8.78
C GLU A 124 -10.78 5.51 -8.38
N GLN A 125 -9.91 4.97 -9.24
CA GLN A 125 -8.46 5.02 -9.04
C GLN A 125 -7.97 6.46 -8.86
N ASP A 126 -8.34 7.36 -9.77
CA ASP A 126 -7.91 8.77 -9.74
C ASP A 126 -8.42 9.47 -8.48
N ASN A 127 -9.67 9.23 -8.06
CA ASN A 127 -10.21 9.79 -6.82
C ASN A 127 -9.41 9.39 -5.59
N LEU A 128 -8.92 8.14 -5.53
CA LEU A 128 -8.07 7.69 -4.42
C LEU A 128 -6.70 8.36 -4.46
N TYR A 129 -6.07 8.48 -5.63
CA TYR A 129 -4.76 9.12 -5.79
C TYR A 129 -4.80 10.64 -5.63
N ASN A 130 -5.92 11.29 -5.95
CA ASN A 130 -6.14 12.72 -5.70
C ASN A 130 -6.15 13.06 -4.19
N LEU A 131 -6.45 12.07 -3.35
CA LEU A 131 -6.35 12.16 -1.90
C LEU A 131 -5.00 11.61 -1.37
N GLY A 132 -4.08 11.26 -2.27
CA GLY A 132 -2.77 10.73 -1.96
C GLY A 132 -1.67 11.80 -1.98
N THR A 133 -0.80 11.80 -0.98
CA THR A 133 0.43 12.59 -0.96
C THR A 133 1.62 11.71 -1.33
N PRO A 134 2.59 12.18 -2.16
CA PRO A 134 3.77 11.38 -2.49
C PRO A 134 4.56 10.96 -1.25
N PHE A 135 5.06 9.73 -1.25
CA PHE A 135 5.95 9.20 -0.22
C PHE A 135 7.36 9.01 -0.79
N SER A 136 8.36 9.55 -0.10
CA SER A 136 9.77 9.45 -0.47
C SER A 136 10.62 9.08 0.76
N LEU A 137 11.89 8.73 0.53
CA LEU A 137 12.84 8.50 1.62
C LEU A 137 13.02 9.75 2.48
N GLU A 138 12.96 10.94 1.89
CA GLU A 138 12.99 12.20 2.64
C GLU A 138 11.80 12.31 3.61
N VAL A 139 10.57 12.03 3.13
CA VAL A 139 9.36 12.00 3.95
C VAL A 139 9.52 11.02 5.11
N ALA A 140 10.10 9.83 4.87
CA ALA A 140 10.31 8.82 5.91
C ALA A 140 11.24 9.28 7.05
N THR A 141 12.13 10.24 6.79
CA THR A 141 13.10 10.74 7.79
C THR A 141 12.58 11.85 8.69
N LEU A 142 11.42 12.43 8.35
CA LEU A 142 10.80 13.52 9.08
C LEU A 142 10.60 13.16 10.57
N PRO A 143 10.77 14.10 11.51
CA PRO A 143 10.72 13.82 12.95
C PRO A 143 9.43 13.11 13.40
N GLU A 144 8.28 13.52 12.87
CA GLU A 144 6.96 12.96 13.17
C GLU A 144 6.76 11.55 12.61
N ARG A 145 7.63 11.09 11.71
CA ARG A 145 7.56 9.76 11.09
C ARG A 145 8.41 8.72 11.81
N ARG A 146 9.28 9.13 12.73
CA ARG A 146 10.20 8.24 13.43
C ARG A 146 9.45 7.34 14.41
N PRO A 147 9.45 6.01 14.23
CA PRO A 147 8.88 5.10 15.21
C PRO A 147 9.66 5.17 16.52
N ALA A 148 8.96 5.04 17.65
CA ALA A 148 9.62 4.84 18.93
C ALA A 148 10.44 3.53 18.92
N LEU A 149 11.60 3.51 19.57
CA LEU A 149 12.54 2.39 19.51
C LEU A 149 11.94 1.03 19.94
N TRP A 150 11.01 1.05 20.91
CA TRP A 150 10.31 -0.16 21.36
C TRP A 150 9.41 -0.76 20.27
N VAL A 151 8.87 0.06 19.37
CA VAL A 151 8.07 -0.39 18.22
C VAL A 151 8.93 -1.22 17.29
N LEU A 152 10.15 -0.76 17.03
CA LEU A 152 11.11 -1.47 16.18
C LEU A 152 11.49 -2.83 16.77
N ALA A 153 11.70 -2.89 18.08
CA ALA A 153 11.98 -4.13 18.79
C ALA A 153 10.77 -5.08 18.71
N PHE A 154 9.56 -4.61 19.04
CA PHE A 154 8.33 -5.40 18.96
C PHE A 154 8.11 -5.97 17.55
N MET A 155 8.24 -5.13 16.52
CA MET A 155 8.09 -5.58 15.14
C MET A 155 9.07 -6.65 14.71
N TRP A 156 10.31 -6.59 15.19
CA TRP A 156 11.31 -7.62 14.87
C TRP A 156 10.88 -9.00 15.38
N PHE A 157 10.25 -9.06 16.55
CA PHE A 157 9.69 -10.31 17.10
C PHE A 157 8.44 -10.81 16.36
N PHE A 158 7.63 -9.92 15.77
CA PHE A 158 6.32 -10.27 15.18
C PHE A 158 6.24 -10.11 13.65
N LYS A 159 7.37 -9.94 12.95
CA LYS A 159 7.44 -9.69 11.50
C LYS A 159 6.73 -10.75 10.64
N SER A 160 6.62 -11.99 11.13
CA SER A 160 5.96 -13.11 10.44
C SER A 160 4.52 -13.35 10.87
N TYR A 161 3.98 -12.52 11.77
CA TYR A 161 2.62 -12.64 12.31
C TYR A 161 1.61 -11.73 11.60
N PHE A 162 2.08 -10.69 10.91
CA PHE A 162 1.31 -9.70 10.17
C PHE A 162 1.68 -9.72 8.68
#